data_AF-A0AA39C213-F1
#
_entry.id   AF-A0AA39C213-F1
#
_cell.length_a   1.000
_cell.length_b   1.000
_cell.length_c   1.000
_cell.angle_alpha   90.00
_cell.angle_beta   90.00
_cell.angle_gamma   90.00
#
_symmetry.space_group_name_H-M   'P 1'
#
loop_
_entity.id
_entity.type
_entity.pdbx_description
1 polymer ?
#
loop_
_entity_poly.entity_id
_entity_poly.type
_entity_poly.pdbx_seq_one_letter_code
_entity_poly.pdbx_strand_id
1 'polypeptide(L)'
;IANLYPEVQLPVSRGTPMISPLIKWDHSDDWYVTSYKVQDKITLGERTVEVTLTDEDYEYMAGHVIDGQNLLPVTGYLALVWQTVGMMKGKLYTEVSVVFQDVKFLRATTLPKEEKINPPLPDNNETEMSSRDFYKELRLRGYNYDGSFKGVKSATISGSKGKIVWTNNWVTFMDNMIQIQFLGIDSRSLCVPTGIQKLVIDTKAHLNQIRSMTNNKEFFVYNMKTYDLIVAGGVEIRGLKASAISRRKRGDDPVLESYKYVAHRDRAKMSLKEAVH
;
A
#
# COMPACT_ATOMS: atom_id res chain seq x y z
N ILE A 1 62.08 -8.08 -19.12
CA ILE A 1 62.83 -6.82 -18.83
C ILE A 1 63.47 -6.85 -17.45
N ALA A 2 62.76 -7.18 -16.36
CA ALA A 2 63.33 -7.21 -15.00
C ALA A 2 64.72 -7.91 -14.91
N ASN A 3 64.85 -9.13 -15.46
CA ASN A 3 66.09 -9.91 -15.45
C ASN A 3 67.21 -9.39 -16.39
N LEU A 4 67.11 -8.18 -16.93
CA LEU A 4 68.16 -7.54 -17.75
C LEU A 4 69.00 -6.52 -16.96
N TYR A 5 68.63 -6.26 -15.70
CA TYR A 5 69.28 -5.28 -14.82
C TYR A 5 69.48 -5.88 -13.41
N PRO A 6 70.39 -5.33 -12.59
CA PRO A 6 70.53 -5.73 -11.18
C PRO A 6 69.22 -5.55 -10.39
N GLU A 7 69.06 -6.32 -9.32
CA GLU A 7 67.87 -6.25 -8.47
C GLU A 7 67.71 -4.86 -7.82
N VAL A 8 66.48 -4.35 -7.84
CA VAL A 8 66.16 -3.04 -7.27
C VAL A 8 66.06 -3.16 -5.75
N GLN A 9 66.94 -2.45 -5.03
CA GLN A 9 66.88 -2.39 -3.57
C GLN A 9 65.66 -1.60 -3.10
N LEU A 10 64.95 -2.15 -2.12
CA LEU A 10 63.79 -1.55 -1.47
C LEU A 10 64.10 -1.33 0.02
N PRO A 11 63.53 -0.31 0.69
CA PRO A 11 62.53 0.65 0.19
C PRO A 11 63.10 1.67 -0.79
N VAL A 12 62.23 2.23 -1.64
CA VAL A 12 62.60 3.28 -2.61
C VAL A 12 63.03 4.58 -1.94
N SER A 13 63.86 5.37 -2.64
CA SER A 13 64.38 6.64 -2.12
C SER A 13 63.29 7.69 -1.84
N ARG A 14 63.49 8.50 -0.81
CA ARG A 14 62.64 9.67 -0.52
C ARG A 14 62.65 10.64 -1.71
N GLY A 15 61.48 10.96 -2.26
CA GLY A 15 61.34 11.78 -3.46
C GLY A 15 61.01 10.98 -4.73
N THR A 16 60.97 9.65 -4.66
CA THR A 16 60.39 8.81 -5.75
C THR A 16 58.95 9.25 -6.05
N PRO A 17 58.57 9.50 -7.31
CA PRO A 17 57.22 9.99 -7.66
C PRO A 17 56.10 9.06 -7.20
N MET A 18 54.95 9.65 -6.84
CA MET A 18 53.75 8.88 -6.50
C MET A 18 53.14 8.23 -7.74
N ILE A 19 52.81 6.94 -7.65
CA ILE A 19 52.14 6.19 -8.73
C ILE A 19 50.64 6.52 -8.79
N SER A 20 50.01 6.85 -7.65
CA SER A 20 48.56 7.08 -7.54
C SER A 20 47.99 8.06 -8.60
N PRO A 21 48.56 9.26 -8.86
CA PRO A 21 48.03 10.18 -9.86
C PRO A 21 48.12 9.71 -11.32
N LEU A 22 48.87 8.64 -11.59
CA LEU A 22 49.01 8.03 -12.92
C LEU A 22 47.96 6.93 -13.17
N ILE A 23 47.30 6.43 -12.12
CA ILE A 23 46.21 5.45 -12.21
C ILE A 23 44.91 6.23 -12.39
N LYS A 24 44.28 6.06 -13.55
CA LYS A 24 42.93 6.56 -13.83
C LYS A 24 41.99 5.39 -13.98
N TRP A 25 40.80 5.53 -13.41
CA TRP A 25 39.69 4.58 -13.60
C TRP A 25 38.73 5.15 -14.64
N ASP A 26 37.89 4.28 -15.21
CA ASP A 26 36.72 4.75 -15.94
C ASP A 26 35.69 5.28 -14.93
N HIS A 27 35.06 6.40 -15.28
CA HIS A 27 34.09 7.13 -14.47
C HIS A 27 32.88 7.54 -15.32
N SER A 28 32.55 6.72 -16.34
CA SER A 28 31.35 6.85 -17.18
C SER A 28 30.04 6.66 -16.41
N ASP A 29 30.05 5.78 -15.40
CA ASP A 29 28.86 5.37 -14.66
C ASP A 29 28.77 6.11 -13.31
N ASP A 30 27.76 6.96 -13.14
CA ASP A 30 27.44 7.60 -11.87
C ASP A 30 26.82 6.60 -10.87
N TRP A 31 27.37 6.55 -9.65
CA TRP A 31 26.85 5.73 -8.55
C TRP A 31 25.95 6.55 -7.63
N TYR A 32 24.90 5.94 -7.09
CA TYR A 32 23.99 6.60 -6.15
C TYR A 32 24.70 6.96 -4.83
N VAL A 33 25.09 8.23 -4.71
CA VAL A 33 25.61 8.80 -3.46
C VAL A 33 24.43 9.22 -2.58
N THR A 34 24.42 8.76 -1.34
CA THR A 34 23.41 9.13 -0.33
C THR A 34 23.53 10.60 0.08
N SER A 35 22.98 11.51 -0.73
CA SER A 35 22.86 12.91 -0.37
C SER A 35 21.99 13.02 0.90
N TYR A 36 22.56 13.51 2.00
CA TYR A 36 21.80 13.83 3.20
C TYR A 36 20.95 15.08 2.89
N LYS A 37 19.77 14.88 2.28
CA LYS A 37 18.77 15.91 2.07
C LYS A 37 18.32 16.40 3.44
N VAL A 38 18.96 17.46 3.94
CA VAL A 38 18.45 18.24 5.06
C VAL A 38 17.00 18.56 4.72
N GLN A 39 16.08 18.15 5.58
CA GLN A 39 14.65 18.25 5.27
C GLN A 39 14.22 19.71 5.42
N ASP A 40 14.36 20.45 4.32
CA ASP A 40 14.24 21.91 4.30
C ASP A 40 12.93 22.37 4.94
N LYS A 41 13.08 23.33 5.86
CA LYS A 41 11.95 23.88 6.61
C LYS A 41 11.15 24.82 5.70
N ILE A 42 10.20 24.25 4.97
CA ILE A 42 9.32 24.98 4.06
C ILE A 42 8.60 26.11 4.82
N THR A 43 8.79 27.33 4.35
CA THR A 43 8.07 28.55 4.78
C THR A 43 6.97 28.96 3.79
N LEU A 44 6.92 28.33 2.61
CA LEU A 44 5.91 28.55 1.58
C LEU A 44 4.57 27.89 1.95
N GLY A 45 3.47 28.49 1.48
CA GLY A 45 2.10 27.96 1.70
C GLY A 45 1.71 26.81 0.75
N GLU A 46 2.58 26.45 -0.19
CA GLU A 46 2.35 25.43 -1.21
C GLU A 46 3.58 24.50 -1.34
N ARG A 47 3.34 23.23 -1.67
CA ARG A 47 4.37 22.23 -1.97
C ARG A 47 3.89 21.35 -3.13
N THR A 48 4.49 21.50 -4.29
CA THR A 48 4.37 20.53 -5.38
C THR A 48 5.12 19.25 -5.00
N VAL A 49 4.57 18.09 -5.31
CA VAL A 49 5.24 16.79 -5.19
C VAL A 49 5.01 16.02 -6.47
N GLU A 50 6.09 15.66 -7.16
CA GLU A 50 6.06 14.72 -8.26
C GLU A 50 6.10 13.29 -7.70
N VAL A 51 5.25 12.41 -8.20
CA VAL A 51 5.13 11.01 -7.74
C VAL A 51 5.25 10.11 -8.95
N THR A 52 6.36 9.37 -9.04
CA THR A 52 6.64 8.44 -10.14
C THR A 52 6.89 7.05 -9.57
N LEU A 53 6.50 6.00 -10.31
CA LEU A 53 6.73 4.60 -9.86
C LEU A 53 8.18 4.13 -10.09
N THR A 54 9.00 4.98 -10.70
CA THR A 54 10.45 4.82 -10.88
C THR A 54 11.28 5.34 -9.71
N ASP A 55 10.65 6.03 -8.75
CA ASP A 55 11.26 6.50 -7.51
C ASP A 55 11.05 5.45 -6.40
N GLU A 56 12.13 5.03 -5.73
CA GLU A 56 12.11 4.03 -4.65
C GLU A 56 11.18 4.45 -3.48
N ASP A 57 11.04 5.76 -3.23
CA ASP A 57 10.13 6.30 -2.21
C ASP A 57 8.64 6.11 -2.56
N TYR A 58 8.31 5.73 -3.82
CA TYR A 58 6.94 5.59 -4.32
C TYR A 58 6.65 4.28 -5.08
N GLU A 59 7.65 3.48 -5.46
CA GLU A 59 7.51 2.21 -6.20
C GLU A 59 6.41 1.31 -5.60
N TYR A 60 6.37 1.18 -4.27
CA TYR A 60 5.40 0.34 -3.55
C TYR A 60 3.93 0.67 -3.88
N MET A 61 3.62 1.90 -4.32
CA MET A 61 2.28 2.31 -4.73
C MET A 61 1.76 1.51 -5.93
N ALA A 62 2.63 0.90 -6.74
CA ALA A 62 2.26 -0.02 -7.82
C ALA A 62 1.37 -1.19 -7.34
N GLY A 63 1.48 -1.57 -6.05
CA GLY A 63 0.63 -2.59 -5.44
C GLY A 63 -0.82 -2.17 -5.15
N HIS A 64 -1.19 -0.88 -5.25
CA HIS A 64 -2.55 -0.41 -4.98
C HIS A 64 -3.44 -0.46 -6.24
N VAL A 65 -3.67 -1.68 -6.74
CA VAL A 65 -4.43 -1.92 -7.97
C VAL A 65 -5.93 -2.12 -7.67
N ILE A 66 -6.80 -1.39 -8.36
CA ILE A 66 -8.26 -1.45 -8.24
C ILE A 66 -8.88 -1.61 -9.64
N ASP A 67 -9.66 -2.68 -9.85
CA ASP A 67 -10.23 -3.11 -11.14
C ASP A 67 -9.21 -3.09 -12.29
N GLY A 68 -7.98 -3.53 -12.02
CA GLY A 68 -6.87 -3.55 -12.99
C GLY A 68 -6.24 -2.19 -13.34
N GLN A 69 -6.46 -1.12 -12.56
CA GLN A 69 -5.67 0.12 -12.63
C GLN A 69 -4.93 0.35 -11.31
N ASN A 70 -3.67 0.76 -11.38
CA ASN A 70 -3.03 1.41 -10.23
C ASN A 70 -3.74 2.75 -9.99
N LEU A 71 -4.26 2.95 -8.78
CA LEU A 71 -4.82 4.23 -8.31
C LEU A 71 -4.00 4.70 -7.11
N LEU A 72 -3.78 6.01 -6.97
CA LEU A 72 -3.08 6.50 -5.78
C LEU A 72 -3.91 6.19 -4.51
N PRO A 73 -3.35 5.57 -3.45
CA PRO A 73 -4.08 5.32 -2.21
C PRO A 73 -4.56 6.62 -1.58
N VAL A 74 -5.77 6.63 -1.00
CA VAL A 74 -6.26 7.83 -0.27
C VAL A 74 -5.38 8.17 0.93
N THR A 75 -4.75 7.16 1.52
CA THR A 75 -3.75 7.26 2.59
C THR A 75 -2.43 7.84 2.10
N GLY A 76 -2.15 7.81 0.80
CA GLY A 76 -1.00 8.44 0.15
C GLY A 76 -1.11 9.97 0.19
N TYR A 77 -2.23 10.56 -0.22
CA TYR A 77 -2.45 12.01 -0.11
C TYR A 77 -2.34 12.49 1.35
N LEU A 78 -2.88 11.71 2.30
CA LEU A 78 -2.77 12.00 3.73
C LEU A 78 -1.31 11.98 4.21
N ALA A 79 -0.52 11.00 3.79
CA ALA A 79 0.91 10.96 4.09
C ALA A 79 1.68 12.13 3.46
N LEU A 80 1.36 12.55 2.23
CA LEU A 80 1.99 13.72 1.59
C LEU A 80 1.69 15.03 2.33
N VAL A 81 0.43 15.24 2.76
CA VAL A 81 0.08 16.41 3.60
C VAL A 81 0.77 16.35 4.96
N TRP A 82 0.83 15.16 5.57
CA TRP A 82 1.51 14.95 6.85
C TRP A 82 3.02 15.21 6.76
N GLN A 83 3.68 14.77 5.69
CA GLN A 83 5.07 15.12 5.38
C GLN A 83 5.28 16.64 5.37
N THR A 84 4.42 17.38 4.66
CA THR A 84 4.49 18.86 4.60
C THR A 84 4.37 19.48 5.99
N VAL A 85 3.46 18.99 6.84
CA VAL A 85 3.32 19.44 8.24
C VAL A 85 4.56 19.14 9.08
N GLY A 86 5.29 18.04 8.79
CA GLY A 86 6.62 17.77 9.34
C GLY A 86 7.65 18.81 8.91
N MET A 87 7.77 19.03 7.59
CA MET A 87 8.71 19.99 6.99
C MET A 87 8.51 21.41 7.54
N MET A 88 7.27 21.90 7.60
CA MET A 88 6.94 23.23 8.19
C MET A 88 7.37 23.35 9.67
N LYS A 89 7.32 22.24 10.42
CA LYS A 89 7.78 22.16 11.82
C LYS A 89 9.29 21.92 11.96
N GLY A 90 10.01 21.70 10.87
CA GLY A 90 11.43 21.32 10.89
C GLY A 90 11.68 19.96 11.54
N LYS A 91 10.79 18.98 11.30
CA LYS A 91 10.84 17.64 11.88
C LYS A 91 10.48 16.56 10.88
N LEU A 92 11.03 15.37 11.08
CA LEU A 92 10.52 14.15 10.44
C LEU A 92 9.04 13.98 10.80
N TYR A 93 8.21 13.73 9.79
CA TYR A 93 6.75 13.61 9.98
C TYR A 93 6.39 12.48 10.95
N THR A 94 7.20 11.43 11.00
CA THR A 94 7.12 10.30 11.95
C THR A 94 7.34 10.69 13.42
N GLU A 95 7.81 11.90 13.72
CA GLU A 95 7.85 12.47 15.09
C GLU A 95 6.65 13.35 15.44
N VAL A 96 5.85 13.71 14.43
CA VAL A 96 4.76 14.69 14.54
C VAL A 96 3.43 13.94 14.51
N SER A 97 2.88 13.65 15.69
CA SER A 97 1.49 13.19 15.80
C SER A 97 0.54 14.23 15.20
N VAL A 98 -0.44 13.79 14.43
CA VAL A 98 -1.38 14.65 13.68
C VAL A 98 -2.83 14.22 13.85
N VAL A 99 -3.73 15.20 13.71
CA VAL A 99 -5.17 14.96 13.56
C VAL A 99 -5.62 15.63 12.27
N PHE A 100 -6.20 14.85 11.37
CA PHE A 100 -6.99 15.35 10.25
C PHE A 100 -8.47 15.36 10.66
N GLN A 101 -9.20 16.36 10.19
CA GLN A 101 -10.64 16.51 10.40
C GLN A 101 -11.30 16.84 9.07
N ASP A 102 -12.51 16.33 8.86
CA ASP A 102 -13.36 16.58 7.68
C ASP A 102 -12.60 16.44 6.34
N VAL A 103 -11.91 15.31 6.15
CA VAL A 103 -11.08 15.03 4.99
C VAL A 103 -11.93 14.86 3.73
N LYS A 104 -11.54 15.60 2.68
CA LYS A 104 -12.33 15.92 1.49
C LYS A 104 -11.56 15.67 0.18
N PHE A 105 -11.43 14.41 -0.21
CA PHE A 105 -10.97 13.98 -1.55
C PHE A 105 -11.95 14.43 -2.67
N LEU A 106 -11.90 15.68 -3.14
CA LEU A 106 -12.94 16.39 -3.92
C LEU A 106 -13.58 15.78 -5.20
N ARG A 107 -13.27 14.53 -5.60
CA ARG A 107 -14.13 13.76 -6.53
C ARG A 107 -14.01 12.23 -6.32
N ALA A 108 -14.90 11.52 -5.62
CA ALA A 108 -15.23 11.57 -4.18
C ALA A 108 -15.82 12.87 -3.54
N THR A 109 -16.14 12.82 -2.22
CA THR A 109 -16.39 13.98 -1.30
C THR A 109 -17.63 14.85 -1.48
N THR A 110 -18.45 15.23 -0.46
CA THR A 110 -18.61 14.93 1.02
C THR A 110 -20.02 15.41 1.48
N LEU A 111 -20.50 15.51 2.75
CA LEU A 111 -19.93 15.34 4.11
C LEU A 111 -20.94 14.62 5.05
N PRO A 112 -21.68 15.30 5.97
CA PRO A 112 -21.34 15.77 7.33
C PRO A 112 -21.49 14.65 8.41
N LYS A 113 -21.40 14.81 9.75
CA LYS A 113 -21.04 15.91 10.69
C LYS A 113 -20.34 15.27 11.94
N GLU A 114 -20.42 15.84 13.16
CA GLU A 114 -20.21 15.28 14.54
C GLU A 114 -20.33 13.75 14.77
N GLU A 115 -19.86 13.14 15.88
CA GLU A 115 -18.74 13.37 16.85
C GLU A 115 -18.50 12.06 17.68
N LYS A 116 -17.46 12.01 18.54
CA LYS A 116 -16.81 10.80 19.14
C LYS A 116 -17.60 9.97 20.16
N ILE A 117 -17.28 8.66 20.21
CA ILE A 117 -17.53 7.69 21.31
C ILE A 117 -16.32 6.73 21.41
N ASN A 118 -16.06 6.13 22.58
CA ASN A 118 -14.96 5.19 22.83
C ASN A 118 -15.28 3.72 22.46
N PRO A 119 -14.29 2.92 22.03
CA PRO A 119 -14.47 1.52 21.60
C PRO A 119 -14.51 0.48 22.77
N PRO A 120 -15.53 -0.40 22.86
CA PRO A 120 -15.55 -1.55 23.78
C PRO A 120 -14.79 -2.78 23.26
N LEU A 121 -14.35 -3.68 24.15
CA LEU A 121 -13.59 -4.89 23.79
C LEU A 121 -14.42 -5.89 22.95
N PRO A 122 -13.83 -6.59 21.97
CA PRO A 122 -14.53 -7.54 21.10
C PRO A 122 -14.81 -8.89 21.79
N ASP A 123 -15.89 -9.55 21.37
CA ASP A 123 -16.19 -10.94 21.74
C ASP A 123 -15.24 -11.92 21.03
N ASN A 124 -14.92 -13.05 21.68
CA ASN A 124 -13.76 -13.87 21.36
C ASN A 124 -14.09 -15.15 20.55
N ASN A 125 -15.33 -15.27 20.06
CA ASN A 125 -15.87 -16.48 19.44
C ASN A 125 -16.09 -16.40 17.91
N GLU A 126 -15.70 -15.29 17.26
CA GLU A 126 -15.82 -15.16 15.80
C GLU A 126 -14.77 -15.98 15.03
N THR A 127 -15.18 -16.67 13.96
CA THR A 127 -14.26 -17.41 13.08
C THR A 127 -13.39 -16.45 12.26
N GLU A 128 -12.07 -16.60 12.35
CA GLU A 128 -11.11 -15.85 11.53
C GLU A 128 -10.82 -16.58 10.19
N MET A 129 -10.86 -15.83 9.08
CA MET A 129 -10.41 -16.26 7.76
C MET A 129 -8.92 -15.94 7.54
N SER A 130 -8.26 -16.69 6.65
CA SER A 130 -6.85 -16.49 6.33
C SER A 130 -6.62 -15.31 5.38
N SER A 131 -5.42 -14.74 5.38
CA SER A 131 -4.93 -13.77 4.37
C SER A 131 -5.24 -14.18 2.93
N ARG A 132 -5.11 -15.47 2.60
CA ARG A 132 -5.40 -15.99 1.25
C ARG A 132 -6.86 -15.82 0.89
N ASP A 133 -7.76 -16.12 1.83
CA ASP A 133 -9.21 -16.07 1.62
C ASP A 133 -9.72 -14.62 1.65
N PHE A 134 -9.15 -13.80 2.52
CA PHE A 134 -9.37 -12.35 2.57
C PHE A 134 -9.06 -11.68 1.22
N TYR A 135 -7.85 -11.85 0.70
CA TYR A 135 -7.47 -11.26 -0.59
C TYR A 135 -8.15 -11.95 -1.79
N LYS A 136 -8.62 -13.20 -1.66
CA LYS A 136 -9.49 -13.84 -2.65
C LYS A 136 -10.89 -13.21 -2.69
N GLU A 137 -11.47 -12.89 -1.53
CA GLU A 137 -12.78 -12.23 -1.41
C GLU A 137 -12.73 -10.82 -2.01
N LEU A 138 -11.77 -9.99 -1.57
CA LEU A 138 -11.59 -8.65 -2.13
C LEU A 138 -11.31 -8.67 -3.65
N ARG A 139 -10.60 -9.69 -4.17
CA ARG A 139 -10.38 -9.88 -5.61
C ARG A 139 -11.64 -10.21 -6.40
N LEU A 140 -12.66 -10.82 -5.79
CA LEU A 140 -13.96 -11.03 -6.43
C LEU A 140 -14.75 -9.72 -6.55
N ARG A 141 -14.67 -8.83 -5.55
CA ARG A 141 -15.28 -7.49 -5.61
C ARG A 141 -14.61 -6.58 -6.65
N GLY A 142 -13.30 -6.71 -6.81
CA GLY A 142 -12.50 -6.02 -7.83
C GLY A 142 -11.21 -5.38 -7.33
N TYR A 143 -10.89 -5.46 -6.03
CA TYR A 143 -9.61 -5.00 -5.52
C TYR A 143 -8.51 -5.97 -5.93
N ASN A 144 -7.40 -5.48 -6.49
CA ASN A 144 -6.33 -6.30 -7.03
C ASN A 144 -5.00 -6.02 -6.32
N TYR A 145 -5.06 -5.63 -5.03
CA TYR A 145 -3.93 -5.35 -4.16
C TYR A 145 -2.78 -6.34 -4.33
N ASP A 146 -1.55 -5.82 -4.37
CA ASP A 146 -0.32 -6.60 -4.37
C ASP A 146 0.80 -6.00 -3.51
N GLY A 147 1.87 -6.78 -3.32
CA GLY A 147 3.04 -6.39 -2.54
C GLY A 147 2.68 -5.91 -1.13
N SER A 148 3.17 -4.73 -0.74
CA SER A 148 2.97 -4.14 0.59
C SER A 148 1.52 -3.79 0.94
N PHE A 149 0.59 -3.78 -0.02
CA PHE A 149 -0.85 -3.64 0.22
C PHE A 149 -1.54 -4.96 0.60
N LYS A 150 -0.79 -6.06 0.69
CA LYS A 150 -1.27 -7.38 1.18
C LYS A 150 -0.87 -7.64 2.63
N GLY A 151 -1.05 -6.65 3.51
CA GLY A 151 -0.60 -6.67 4.90
C GLY A 151 -1.51 -7.43 5.87
N VAL A 152 -2.77 -7.72 5.49
CA VAL A 152 -3.72 -8.46 6.34
C VAL A 152 -3.33 -9.95 6.44
N LYS A 153 -3.21 -10.44 7.68
CA LYS A 153 -2.85 -11.83 8.03
C LYS A 153 -4.06 -12.70 8.35
N SER A 154 -4.99 -12.16 9.12
CA SER A 154 -6.31 -12.76 9.39
C SER A 154 -7.35 -11.67 9.60
N ALA A 155 -8.62 -12.02 9.42
CA ALA A 155 -9.76 -11.16 9.74
C ALA A 155 -10.96 -12.02 10.14
N THR A 156 -11.84 -11.54 11.01
CA THR A 156 -13.15 -12.18 11.21
C THR A 156 -13.99 -12.06 9.95
N ILE A 157 -14.85 -13.04 9.67
CA ILE A 157 -15.71 -13.05 8.47
C ILE A 157 -16.62 -11.81 8.41
N SER A 158 -17.01 -11.27 9.58
CA SER A 158 -17.80 -10.03 9.69
C SER A 158 -17.02 -8.76 9.37
N GLY A 159 -15.68 -8.81 9.31
CA GLY A 159 -14.79 -7.66 9.26
C GLY A 159 -14.77 -6.83 10.55
N SER A 160 -15.19 -7.37 11.69
CA SER A 160 -15.16 -6.70 13.02
C SER A 160 -13.75 -6.55 13.59
N LYS A 161 -12.88 -7.54 13.34
CA LYS A 161 -11.53 -7.67 13.88
C LYS A 161 -10.59 -8.14 12.77
N GLY A 162 -9.40 -7.58 12.71
CA GLY A 162 -8.34 -7.96 11.79
C GLY A 162 -6.99 -8.07 12.48
N LYS A 163 -6.02 -8.66 11.78
CA LYS A 163 -4.60 -8.57 12.15
C LYS A 163 -3.76 -8.18 10.93
N ILE A 164 -2.93 -7.15 11.06
CA ILE A 164 -2.13 -6.57 9.97
C ILE A 164 -0.66 -6.46 10.37
N VAL A 165 0.26 -6.64 9.41
CA VAL A 165 1.70 -6.44 9.64
C VAL A 165 2.09 -4.98 9.46
N TRP A 166 2.92 -4.47 10.36
CA TRP A 166 3.61 -3.19 10.18
C TRP A 166 4.91 -3.36 9.39
N THR A 167 4.96 -2.78 8.18
CA THR A 167 6.10 -2.84 7.25
C THR A 167 6.90 -1.52 7.18
N ASN A 168 6.95 -0.75 8.27
CA ASN A 168 7.53 0.61 8.33
C ASN A 168 6.83 1.66 7.43
N ASN A 169 5.70 1.31 6.79
CA ASN A 169 4.98 2.16 5.84
C ASN A 169 3.58 2.52 6.36
N TRP A 170 3.36 3.81 6.62
CA TRP A 170 2.08 4.34 7.12
C TRP A 170 0.95 4.31 6.09
N VAL A 171 1.26 4.49 4.80
CA VAL A 171 0.28 4.50 3.70
C VAL A 171 -0.37 3.13 3.58
N THR A 172 0.45 2.07 3.56
CA THR A 172 -0.05 0.69 3.49
C THR A 172 -0.68 0.26 4.81
N PHE A 173 -0.14 0.64 5.97
CA PHE A 173 -0.77 0.30 7.27
C PHE A 173 -2.20 0.84 7.39
N MET A 174 -2.40 2.13 7.07
CA MET A 174 -3.72 2.75 7.08
C MET A 174 -4.64 2.19 5.98
N ASP A 175 -4.11 1.78 4.83
CA ASP A 175 -4.92 1.14 3.79
C ASP A 175 -5.36 -0.27 4.21
N ASN A 176 -4.46 -1.07 4.79
CA ASN A 176 -4.81 -2.37 5.36
C ASN A 176 -5.90 -2.27 6.46
N MET A 177 -5.99 -1.14 7.20
CA MET A 177 -7.12 -0.87 8.10
C MET A 177 -8.44 -0.65 7.32
N ILE A 178 -8.40 0.15 6.26
CA ILE A 178 -9.55 0.42 5.37
C ILE A 178 -10.04 -0.88 4.70
N GLN A 179 -9.13 -1.77 4.30
CA GLN A 179 -9.45 -3.09 3.73
C GLN A 179 -10.28 -3.96 4.69
N ILE A 180 -10.04 -3.90 6.01
CA ILE A 180 -10.86 -4.60 7.02
C ILE A 180 -12.30 -4.07 7.03
N GLN A 181 -12.49 -2.74 6.96
CA GLN A 181 -13.83 -2.16 6.87
C GLN A 181 -14.53 -2.53 5.54
N PHE A 182 -13.78 -2.61 4.43
CA PHE A 182 -14.32 -3.04 3.14
C PHE A 182 -14.73 -4.52 3.08
N LEU A 183 -14.02 -5.43 3.75
CA LEU A 183 -14.51 -6.81 3.93
C LEU A 183 -15.88 -6.80 4.64
N GLY A 184 -16.01 -6.00 5.69
CA GLY A 184 -17.20 -5.88 6.51
C GLY A 184 -18.40 -5.16 5.88
N ILE A 185 -18.29 -4.67 4.63
CA ILE A 185 -19.44 -4.21 3.84
C ILE A 185 -20.15 -5.44 3.27
N ASP A 186 -21.48 -5.54 3.45
CA ASP A 186 -22.25 -6.72 3.01
C ASP A 186 -22.41 -6.80 1.48
N SER A 187 -22.35 -5.66 0.77
CA SER A 187 -22.39 -5.64 -0.69
C SER A 187 -21.05 -6.01 -1.33
N ARG A 188 -21.08 -6.94 -2.28
CA ARG A 188 -19.95 -7.29 -3.17
C ARG A 188 -19.61 -6.21 -4.23
N SER A 189 -20.12 -5.00 -4.05
CA SER A 189 -19.78 -3.84 -4.87
C SER A 189 -18.31 -3.44 -4.68
N LEU A 190 -17.67 -3.02 -5.75
CA LEU A 190 -16.38 -2.34 -5.65
C LEU A 190 -16.60 -0.93 -5.09
N CYS A 191 -15.91 -0.57 -4.01
CA CYS A 191 -16.04 0.71 -3.34
C CYS A 191 -14.69 1.43 -3.23
N VAL A 192 -14.70 2.75 -3.14
CA VAL A 192 -13.52 3.56 -2.81
C VAL A 192 -13.82 4.52 -1.67
N PRO A 193 -12.84 4.93 -0.85
CA PRO A 193 -13.06 5.93 0.19
C PRO A 193 -13.37 7.29 -0.44
N THR A 194 -14.40 7.96 0.07
CA THR A 194 -14.88 9.25 -0.42
C THR A 194 -14.79 10.38 0.61
N GLY A 195 -14.51 10.08 1.88
CA GLY A 195 -14.18 11.06 2.93
C GLY A 195 -13.89 10.39 4.27
N ILE A 196 -13.22 11.10 5.17
CA ILE A 196 -12.94 10.66 6.55
C ILE A 196 -13.30 11.80 7.50
N GLN A 197 -14.22 11.58 8.45
CA GLN A 197 -14.61 12.59 9.45
C GLN A 197 -13.43 12.99 10.33
N LYS A 198 -12.65 12.02 10.81
CA LYS A 198 -11.47 12.24 11.63
C LYS A 198 -10.44 11.13 11.44
N LEU A 199 -9.17 11.49 11.32
CA LEU A 199 -8.04 10.58 11.38
C LEU A 199 -7.05 11.10 12.42
N VAL A 200 -6.76 10.30 13.44
CA VAL A 200 -5.65 10.55 14.38
C VAL A 200 -4.51 9.61 14.05
N ILE A 201 -3.30 10.15 14.00
CA ILE A 201 -2.06 9.38 13.97
C ILE A 201 -1.22 9.85 15.16
N ASP A 202 -1.21 9.08 16.25
CA ASP A 202 -0.23 9.26 17.33
C ASP A 202 0.97 8.34 17.11
N THR A 203 2.05 8.94 16.62
CA THR A 203 3.32 8.24 16.37
C THR A 203 3.94 7.73 17.66
N LYS A 204 3.75 8.43 18.78
CA LYS A 204 4.32 8.03 20.08
C LYS A 204 3.65 6.78 20.63
N ALA A 205 2.32 6.75 20.67
CA ALA A 205 1.56 5.54 21.03
C ALA A 205 1.90 4.36 20.12
N HIS A 206 1.95 4.57 18.79
CA HIS A 206 2.27 3.51 17.84
C HIS A 206 3.71 2.98 18.03
N LEU A 207 4.73 3.85 18.11
CA LEU A 207 6.13 3.45 18.29
C LEU A 207 6.37 2.77 19.64
N ASN A 208 5.68 3.19 20.70
CA ASN A 208 5.75 2.51 22.00
C ASN A 208 5.16 1.10 21.95
N GLN A 209 4.08 0.88 21.18
CA GLN A 209 3.57 -0.48 20.92
C GLN A 209 4.54 -1.32 20.08
N ILE A 210 5.18 -0.78 19.04
CA ILE A 210 6.23 -1.51 18.30
C ILE A 210 7.37 -1.93 19.25
N ARG A 211 7.79 -1.04 20.16
CA ARG A 211 8.87 -1.31 21.13
C ARG A 211 8.53 -2.40 22.15
N SER A 212 7.25 -2.70 22.40
CA SER A 212 6.83 -3.80 23.27
C SER A 212 6.58 -5.12 22.54
N MET A 213 6.63 -5.14 21.20
CA MET A 213 6.44 -6.35 20.39
C MET A 213 7.75 -7.14 20.23
N THR A 214 7.73 -8.43 20.54
CA THR A 214 8.90 -9.32 20.47
C THR A 214 9.12 -9.98 19.11
N ASN A 215 8.09 -10.10 18.25
CA ASN A 215 8.24 -10.62 16.89
C ASN A 215 7.10 -10.20 15.93
N ASN A 216 7.33 -10.37 14.62
CA ASN A 216 6.45 -10.07 13.47
C ASN A 216 5.83 -8.66 13.33
N LYS A 217 5.83 -7.80 14.37
CA LYS A 217 5.20 -6.46 14.37
C LYS A 217 3.75 -6.48 13.88
N GLU A 218 2.96 -7.42 14.40
CA GLU A 218 1.55 -7.59 14.05
C GLU A 218 0.65 -6.73 14.96
N PHE A 219 -0.24 -5.96 14.35
CA PHE A 219 -1.25 -5.15 15.03
C PHE A 219 -2.64 -5.75 14.87
N PHE A 220 -3.41 -5.79 15.96
CA PHE A 220 -4.85 -5.99 15.86
C PHE A 220 -5.53 -4.71 15.34
N VAL A 221 -6.47 -4.91 14.43
CA VAL A 221 -7.39 -3.89 13.91
C VAL A 221 -8.76 -4.19 14.50
N TYR A 222 -9.44 -3.18 15.03
CA TYR A 222 -10.84 -3.31 15.45
C TYR A 222 -11.69 -2.31 14.66
N ASN A 223 -12.71 -2.82 13.96
CA ASN A 223 -13.63 -2.07 13.11
C ASN A 223 -15.03 -2.12 13.72
N MET A 224 -15.42 -1.03 14.37
CA MET A 224 -16.65 -0.94 15.15
C MET A 224 -17.71 -0.21 14.36
N LYS A 225 -18.48 -0.99 13.59
CA LYS A 225 -19.54 -0.50 12.69
C LYS A 225 -20.54 0.42 13.41
N THR A 226 -20.87 0.14 14.68
CA THR A 226 -21.75 0.95 15.54
C THR A 226 -21.24 2.37 15.81
N TYR A 227 -19.93 2.60 15.69
CA TYR A 227 -19.29 3.89 15.98
C TYR A 227 -18.60 4.52 14.75
N ASP A 228 -18.71 3.88 13.58
CA ASP A 228 -17.97 4.15 12.33
C ASP A 228 -16.48 4.44 12.60
N LEU A 229 -15.82 3.48 13.24
CA LEU A 229 -14.51 3.65 13.89
C LEU A 229 -13.61 2.43 13.62
N ILE A 230 -12.47 2.64 12.96
CA ILE A 230 -11.37 1.67 12.89
C ILE A 230 -10.22 2.13 13.79
N VAL A 231 -9.71 1.26 14.65
CA VAL A 231 -8.51 1.52 15.46
C VAL A 231 -7.47 0.42 15.28
N ALA A 232 -6.19 0.82 15.16
CA ALA A 232 -5.04 -0.08 15.15
C ALA A 232 -3.76 0.67 15.55
N GLY A 233 -3.01 0.14 16.51
CA GLY A 233 -1.78 0.79 16.99
C GLY A 233 -2.04 2.15 17.62
N GLY A 234 -1.37 3.19 17.11
CA GLY A 234 -1.67 4.61 17.40
C GLY A 234 -2.52 5.30 16.33
N VAL A 235 -3.26 4.56 15.49
CA VAL A 235 -4.13 5.12 14.43
C VAL A 235 -5.60 4.94 14.79
N GLU A 236 -6.37 6.02 14.61
CA GLU A 236 -7.83 6.07 14.72
C GLU A 236 -8.39 6.63 13.41
N ILE A 237 -9.09 5.82 12.61
CA ILE A 237 -9.85 6.26 11.43
C ILE A 237 -11.32 6.31 11.83
N ARG A 238 -12.00 7.44 11.62
CA ARG A 238 -13.39 7.62 12.01
C ARG A 238 -14.23 8.31 10.93
N GLY A 239 -15.48 7.85 10.79
CA GLY A 239 -16.41 8.35 9.80
C GLY A 239 -15.93 8.04 8.38
N LEU A 240 -15.53 6.80 8.11
CA LEU A 240 -14.96 6.40 6.81
C LEU A 240 -16.10 6.24 5.80
N LYS A 241 -16.37 7.32 5.06
CA LYS A 241 -17.38 7.28 4.01
C LYS A 241 -16.77 6.64 2.77
N ALA A 242 -17.45 5.63 2.24
CA ALA A 242 -17.10 4.96 1.00
C ALA A 242 -18.25 5.08 -0.01
N SER A 243 -17.96 4.91 -1.30
CA SER A 243 -18.99 4.88 -2.35
C SER A 243 -18.67 3.82 -3.39
N ALA A 244 -19.70 3.16 -3.88
CA ALA A 244 -19.58 2.16 -4.94
C ALA A 244 -19.18 2.81 -6.27
N ILE A 245 -18.31 2.14 -7.02
CA ILE A 245 -17.88 2.54 -8.36
C ILE A 245 -18.26 1.47 -9.39
N SER A 246 -18.65 1.91 -10.59
CA SER A 246 -18.93 1.01 -11.71
C SER A 246 -17.66 0.31 -12.15
N ARG A 247 -17.69 -1.02 -12.21
CA ARG A 247 -16.60 -1.81 -12.79
C ARG A 247 -16.50 -1.58 -14.29
N ARG A 248 -15.28 -1.56 -14.82
CA ARG A 248 -15.04 -1.42 -16.26
C ARG A 248 -15.43 -2.72 -16.97
N LYS A 249 -16.13 -2.61 -18.10
CA LYS A 249 -16.29 -3.74 -19.03
C LYS A 249 -14.89 -4.16 -19.50
N ARG A 250 -14.59 -5.46 -19.43
CA ARG A 250 -13.37 -6.00 -20.05
C ARG A 250 -13.60 -6.11 -21.56
N GLY A 251 -12.54 -5.90 -22.34
CA GLY A 251 -12.59 -6.05 -23.80
C GLY A 251 -12.56 -7.51 -24.26
N ASP A 252 -12.27 -8.44 -23.35
CA ASP A 252 -12.26 -9.88 -23.61
C ASP A 252 -13.69 -10.42 -23.59
N ASP A 253 -14.40 -10.30 -24.73
CA ASP A 253 -15.67 -11.02 -24.91
C ASP A 253 -15.39 -12.54 -24.86
N PRO A 254 -16.07 -13.31 -23.98
CA PRO A 254 -15.81 -14.74 -23.84
C PRO A 254 -16.27 -15.49 -25.10
N VAL A 255 -15.43 -16.42 -25.59
CA VAL A 255 -15.77 -17.25 -26.76
C VAL A 255 -16.90 -18.21 -26.39
N LEU A 256 -18.10 -17.94 -26.90
CA LEU A 256 -19.30 -18.75 -26.65
C LEU A 256 -19.45 -19.85 -27.70
N GLU A 257 -18.80 -20.99 -27.48
CA GLU A 257 -18.93 -22.17 -28.35
C GLU A 257 -20.24 -22.93 -28.11
N SER A 258 -20.99 -23.22 -29.19
CA SER A 258 -22.17 -24.10 -29.12
C SER A 258 -21.88 -25.46 -29.74
N TYR A 259 -21.67 -26.47 -28.90
CA TYR A 259 -21.45 -27.85 -29.35
C TYR A 259 -22.75 -28.45 -29.90
N LYS A 260 -22.69 -28.96 -31.14
CA LYS A 260 -23.83 -29.55 -31.86
C LYS A 260 -23.35 -30.79 -32.60
N TYR A 261 -24.16 -31.85 -32.59
CA TYR A 261 -23.88 -33.04 -33.40
C TYR A 261 -24.02 -32.71 -34.89
N VAL A 262 -23.08 -33.18 -35.71
CA VAL A 262 -23.11 -33.05 -37.17
C VAL A 262 -22.78 -34.41 -37.76
N ALA A 263 -23.73 -34.98 -38.51
CA ALA A 263 -23.55 -36.30 -39.12
C ALA A 263 -22.48 -36.26 -40.22
N HIS A 264 -21.53 -37.21 -40.16
CA HIS A 264 -20.36 -37.25 -41.06
C HIS A 264 -20.72 -37.37 -42.55
N ARG A 265 -21.86 -37.99 -42.89
CA ARG A 265 -22.22 -38.29 -44.29
C ARG A 265 -22.86 -37.08 -44.99
N ASP A 266 -23.85 -36.47 -44.36
CA ASP A 266 -24.79 -35.57 -45.08
C ASP A 266 -24.69 -34.10 -44.66
N ARG A 267 -23.80 -33.77 -43.69
CA ARG A 267 -23.67 -32.43 -43.06
C ARG A 267 -24.96 -31.85 -42.45
N ALA A 268 -26.02 -32.64 -42.36
CA ALA A 268 -27.29 -32.25 -41.76
C ALA A 268 -27.11 -31.89 -40.27
N LYS A 269 -27.73 -30.78 -39.85
CA LYS A 269 -27.79 -30.34 -38.45
C LYS A 269 -28.94 -31.09 -37.76
N MET A 270 -28.63 -32.26 -37.21
CA MET A 270 -29.58 -33.06 -36.44
C MET A 270 -29.64 -32.58 -34.98
N SER A 271 -30.83 -32.56 -34.38
CA SER A 271 -30.98 -32.19 -32.97
C SER A 271 -30.58 -33.33 -32.03
N LEU A 272 -30.27 -32.97 -30.78
CA LEU A 272 -29.87 -33.95 -29.76
C LEU A 272 -31.00 -34.94 -29.40
N LYS A 273 -32.26 -34.64 -29.74
CA LYS A 273 -33.39 -35.58 -29.58
C LYS A 273 -33.47 -36.63 -30.68
N GLU A 274 -33.02 -36.29 -31.88
CA GLU A 274 -33.04 -37.17 -33.07
C GLU A 274 -31.79 -38.07 -33.12
N ALA A 275 -30.78 -37.79 -32.30
CA ALA A 275 -29.50 -38.52 -32.24
C ALA A 275 -29.46 -39.65 -31.18
N VAL A 276 -30.54 -39.90 -30.43
CA VAL A 276 -30.59 -40.79 -29.26
C VAL A 276 -31.76 -41.78 -29.36
N HIS A 277 -32.10 -42.19 -30.59
CA HIS A 277 -33.08 -43.22 -30.93
C HIS A 277 -32.56 -44.12 -32.04
#